data_AF-A0AAJ6A6R0-F1
#
_entry.id   AF-A0AAJ6A6R0-F1
#
_cell.length_a   1.000
_cell.length_b   1.000
_cell.length_c   1.000
_cell.angle_alpha   90.00
_cell.angle_beta   90.00
_cell.angle_gamma   90.00
#
_symmetry.space_group_name_H-M   'P 1'
#
loop_
_entity.id
_entity.type
_entity.pdbx_description
1 polymer ?
#
loop_
_entity_poly.entity_id
_entity_poly.type
_entity_poly.pdbx_seq_one_letter_code
_entity_poly.pdbx_strand_id
1 'polypeptide(L)'
;MDVEKAIALISAAGIELTDRRRIATDDGWSLSFSNGTELQISDTGKMAVSGKGAETVARLLDLPSKRHRAKHDRSRPHSNGS
;
A
#
# COMPACT_ATOMS: atom_id res chain seq x y z
N MET A 1 2.72 -3.61 9.99
CA MET A 1 1.47 -2.89 9.67
C MET A 1 0.33 -3.81 10.05
N ASP A 2 -0.61 -3.34 10.86
CA ASP A 2 -1.75 -4.14 11.31
C ASP A 2 -2.87 -4.14 10.25
N VAL A 3 -3.54 -5.28 10.07
CA VAL A 3 -4.70 -5.42 9.16
C VAL A 3 -5.77 -4.37 9.47
N GLU A 4 -6.10 -4.19 10.74
CA GLU A 4 -7.11 -3.22 11.19
C GLU A 4 -6.71 -1.78 10.84
N LYS A 5 -5.42 -1.43 10.95
CA LYS A 5 -4.93 -0.09 10.58
C LYS A 5 -5.01 0.15 9.07
N ALA A 6 -4.70 -0.86 8.26
CA ALA A 6 -4.85 -0.75 6.81
C ALA A 6 -6.32 -0.56 6.42
N ILE A 7 -7.23 -1.33 7.01
CA ILE A 7 -8.68 -1.19 6.78
C ILE A 7 -9.15 0.21 7.18
N ALA A 8 -8.75 0.70 8.36
CA ALA A 8 -9.15 2.01 8.85
C ALA A 8 -8.69 3.15 7.92
N LEU A 9 -7.45 3.11 7.42
CA LEU A 9 -6.94 4.12 6.48
C LEU A 9 -7.68 4.09 5.13
N ILE A 10 -7.92 2.90 4.59
CA ILE A 10 -8.59 2.73 3.30
C ILE A 10 -10.07 3.13 3.41
N SER A 11 -10.73 2.77 4.51
CA SER A 11 -12.10 3.18 4.82
C SER A 11 -12.21 4.69 5.07
N ALA A 12 -11.24 5.31 5.73
CA ALA A 12 -11.18 6.77 5.89
C ALA A 12 -11.04 7.52 4.56
N ALA A 13 -10.50 6.87 3.52
CA ALA A 13 -10.48 7.39 2.15
C ALA A 13 -11.80 7.15 1.39
N GLY A 14 -12.83 6.60 2.04
CA GLY A 14 -14.13 6.29 1.44
C GLY A 14 -14.16 4.99 0.66
N ILE A 15 -13.17 4.11 0.84
CA ILE A 15 -13.10 2.82 0.16
C ILE A 15 -13.53 1.72 1.15
N GLU A 16 -14.70 1.14 0.93
CA GLU A 16 -15.26 0.12 1.80
C GLU A 16 -14.61 -1.25 1.58
N LEU A 17 -14.45 -2.00 2.68
CA LEU A 17 -14.01 -3.38 2.67
C LEU A 17 -15.18 -4.30 2.30
N THR A 18 -15.00 -5.13 1.29
CA THR A 18 -16.04 -6.05 0.78
C THR A 18 -15.78 -7.50 1.18
N ASP A 19 -14.52 -7.91 1.28
CA ASP A 19 -14.13 -9.26 1.70
C ASP A 19 -12.89 -9.19 2.59
N ARG A 20 -12.87 -10.02 3.63
CA ARG A 20 -11.71 -10.26 4.48
C ARG A 20 -11.57 -11.74 4.69
N ARG A 21 -10.43 -12.28 4.27
CA ARG A 21 -10.17 -13.71 4.32
C ARG A 21 -8.75 -13.98 4.78
N ARG A 22 -8.60 -15.02 5.59
CA ARG A 22 -7.28 -15.50 6.03
C ARG A 22 -6.68 -16.40 4.96
N ILE A 23 -5.41 -16.15 4.61
CA ILE A 23 -4.66 -16.96 3.65
C ILE A 23 -3.96 -18.06 4.45
N ALA A 24 -4.47 -19.28 4.37
CA ALA A 24 -3.96 -20.41 5.15
C ALA A 24 -2.52 -20.81 4.79
N THR A 25 -2.05 -20.47 3.59
CA THR A 25 -0.72 -20.84 3.08
C THR A 25 0.38 -19.82 3.35
N ASP A 26 0.04 -18.56 3.65
CA ASP A 26 1.02 -17.45 3.80
C ASP A 26 0.93 -16.80 5.18
N ASP A 27 0.18 -17.42 6.11
CA ASP A 27 -0.18 -16.86 7.42
C ASP A 27 -0.63 -15.40 7.33
N GLY A 28 -1.39 -15.08 6.29
CA GLY A 28 -1.71 -13.71 5.91
C GLY A 28 -3.21 -13.42 5.86
N TRP A 29 -3.52 -12.22 5.39
CA TRP A 29 -4.87 -11.74 5.15
C TRP A 29 -4.98 -11.22 3.73
N SER A 30 -6.00 -11.68 3.00
CA SER A 30 -6.49 -11.07 1.77
C SER A 30 -7.68 -10.18 2.10
N LEU A 31 -7.62 -8.94 1.64
CA LEU A 31 -8.64 -7.92 1.81
C LEU A 31 -9.09 -7.45 0.43
N SER A 32 -10.39 -7.52 0.15
CA SER A 32 -10.97 -6.96 -1.08
C SER A 32 -11.76 -5.72 -0.74
N PHE A 33 -11.69 -4.73 -1.63
CA PHE A 33 -12.34 -3.44 -1.46
C PHE A 33 -13.30 -3.12 -2.61
N SER A 34 -14.31 -2.29 -2.33
CA SER A 34 -15.36 -1.89 -3.29
C SER A 34 -14.80 -1.24 -4.56
N ASN A 35 -13.61 -0.63 -4.47
CA ASN A 35 -12.91 -0.04 -5.62
C ASN A 35 -12.19 -1.08 -6.50
N GLY A 36 -12.46 -2.37 -6.32
CA GLY A 36 -11.83 -3.47 -7.06
C GLY A 36 -10.34 -3.63 -6.75
N THR A 37 -9.94 -3.32 -5.52
CA THR A 37 -8.56 -3.50 -5.04
C THR A 37 -8.48 -4.74 -4.17
N GLU A 38 -7.42 -5.52 -4.34
CA GLU A 38 -7.05 -6.61 -3.46
C GLU A 38 -5.73 -6.25 -2.75
N LEU A 39 -5.74 -6.31 -1.42
CA LEU A 39 -4.58 -6.08 -0.57
C LEU A 39 -4.29 -7.38 0.20
N GLN A 40 -3.08 -7.89 0.05
CA GLN A 40 -2.57 -9.01 0.80
C GLN A 40 -1.57 -8.51 1.85
N ILE A 41 -1.70 -8.99 3.08
CA ILE A 41 -0.85 -8.68 4.22
C ILE A 41 -0.37 -10.00 4.83
N SER A 42 0.90 -10.31 4.73
CA SER A 42 1.50 -11.49 5.39
C SER A 42 1.88 -11.16 6.84
N ASP A 43 1.90 -12.15 7.74
CA ASP A 43 2.32 -11.97 9.15
C ASP A 43 3.75 -11.40 9.27
N THR A 44 4.61 -11.72 8.28
CA THR A 44 5.97 -11.15 8.15
C THR A 44 5.99 -9.64 7.86
N GLY A 45 4.83 -8.99 7.74
CA GLY A 45 4.68 -7.56 7.46
C GLY A 45 4.81 -7.19 5.99
N LYS A 46 4.91 -8.17 5.09
CA LYS A 46 4.90 -7.94 3.64
C LYS A 46 3.49 -7.57 3.19
N MET A 47 3.42 -6.58 2.31
CA MET A 47 2.17 -6.08 1.76
C MET A 47 2.23 -6.10 0.24
N ALA A 48 1.21 -6.66 -0.40
CA ALA A 48 1.05 -6.68 -1.84
C ALA A 48 -0.32 -6.11 -2.20
N VAL A 49 -0.35 -5.14 -3.10
CA VAL A 49 -1.59 -4.53 -3.60
C VAL A 49 -1.74 -4.88 -5.08
N SER A 50 -2.94 -5.26 -5.50
CA SER A 50 -3.29 -5.60 -6.87
C SER A 50 -4.72 -5.17 -7.21
N GLY A 51 -5.06 -5.18 -8.50
CA GLY A 51 -6.38 -4.75 -8.98
C GLY A 51 -6.44 -3.29 -9.45
N LYS A 52 -7.65 -2.81 -9.72
CA LYS A 52 -7.88 -1.53 -10.43
C LYS A 52 -7.56 -0.31 -9.57
N GLY A 53 -7.90 -0.35 -8.28
CA GLY A 53 -7.61 0.72 -7.32
C GLY A 53 -6.27 0.57 -6.59
N ALA A 54 -5.38 -0.29 -7.09
CA ALA A 54 -4.13 -0.63 -6.42
C ALA A 54 -3.22 0.58 -6.18
N GLU A 55 -3.14 1.50 -7.15
CA GLU A 55 -2.31 2.70 -7.01
C GLU A 55 -2.83 3.64 -5.93
N THR A 56 -4.16 3.81 -5.82
CA THR A 56 -4.79 4.61 -4.76
C THR A 56 -4.47 4.03 -3.38
N VAL A 57 -4.68 2.72 -3.20
CA VAL A 57 -4.40 2.05 -1.91
C VAL A 57 -2.90 2.06 -1.59
N ALA A 58 -2.03 1.85 -2.58
CA ALA A 58 -0.58 1.92 -2.38
C ALA A 58 -0.14 3.31 -1.91
N ARG A 59 -0.71 4.38 -2.47
CA ARG A 59 -0.43 5.77 -2.02
C ARG A 59 -0.96 6.04 -0.61
N LEU A 60 -2.16 5.58 -0.27
CA LEU A 60 -2.75 5.76 1.08
C LEU A 60 -1.92 5.07 2.17
N LEU A 61 -1.35 3.91 1.84
CA LEU A 61 -0.53 3.13 2.76
C LEU A 61 0.96 3.51 2.70
N ASP A 62 1.32 4.55 1.94
CA ASP A 62 2.70 4.95 1.64
C ASP A 62 3.59 3.76 1.23
N LEU A 63 3.01 2.79 0.55
CA LEU A 63 3.74 1.62 0.11
C LEU A 63 4.68 2.02 -1.02
N PRO A 64 5.90 1.45 -1.06
CA PRO A 64 6.80 1.64 -2.18
C PRO A 64 6.14 1.04 -3.42
N SER A 65 5.40 1.90 -4.11
CA SER A 65 4.83 1.62 -5.41
C SER A 65 6.02 1.24 -6.28
N LYS A 66 6.01 0.02 -6.84
CA LYS A 66 7.11 -0.51 -7.67
C LYS A 66 7.47 0.38 -8.88
N ARG A 67 6.83 1.55 -9.04
CA ARG A 67 7.02 2.53 -10.11
C ARG A 67 7.50 3.91 -9.65
N HIS A 68 7.98 4.08 -8.41
CA HIS A 68 8.72 5.30 -8.04
C HIS A 68 10.07 5.03 -7.37
N ARG A 69 10.87 4.15 -8.00
CA ARG A 69 12.32 4.39 -8.05
C ARG A 69 12.63 5.38 -9.18
N ALA A 70 11.91 6.52 -9.20
CA ALA A 70 12.46 7.68 -9.85
C ALA A 70 13.62 8.10 -8.96
N LYS A 71 14.82 8.06 -9.54
CA LYS A 71 16.03 8.59 -8.97
C LYS A 71 15.75 10.00 -8.45
N HIS A 72 15.46 10.14 -7.15
CA HIS A 72 15.85 11.35 -6.44
C HIS A 72 17.30 11.12 -6.00
N ASP A 73 18.15 10.90 -7.01
CA ASP A 73 19.55 11.23 -6.90
C ASP A 73 19.56 12.70 -6.55
N ARG A 74 20.12 13.01 -5.39
CA ARG A 74 20.14 14.36 -4.84
C ARG A 74 20.95 15.23 -5.79
N SER A 75 20.28 15.85 -6.75
CA SER A 75 20.69 17.14 -7.27
C SER A 75 20.70 18.08 -6.07
N ARG A 76 21.85 18.21 -5.42
CA ARG A 76 22.18 19.33 -4.54
C ARG A 76 22.42 20.52 -5.46
N PRO A 77 21.59 21.57 -5.47
CA PRO A 77 22.09 22.89 -5.79
C PRO A 77 22.55 23.49 -4.46
N HIS A 78 23.85 23.66 -4.30
CA HIS A 78 24.34 24.70 -3.40
C HIS A 78 25.40 25.52 -4.13
N SER A 79 24.91 26.58 -4.77
CA SER A 79 25.70 27.77 -5.04
C SER A 79 26.14 28.38 -3.71
N ASN A 80 27.44 28.58 -3.47
CA ASN A 80 28.04 29.87 -3.07
C ASN A 80 29.51 29.78 -2.59
N GLY A 81 30.29 30.79 -3.01
CA GLY A 81 31.50 31.32 -2.33
C GLY A 81 32.79 30.58 -2.68
N SER A 82 33.85 31.19 -3.22
CA SER A 82 34.30 32.60 -3.25
C SER A 82 35.21 32.86 -4.45
#